data_AF-A0A946NL07-F1
#
_entry.id   AF-A0A946NL07-F1
#
_cell.length_a   1.000
_cell.length_b   1.000
_cell.length_c   1.000
_cell.angle_alpha   90.00
_cell.angle_beta   90.00
_cell.angle_gamma   90.00
#
_symmetry.space_group_name_H-M   'P 1'
#
loop_
_entity.id
_entity.type
_entity.pdbx_description
1 polymer ?
#
loop_
_entity_poly.entity_id
_entity_poly.type
_entity_poly.pdbx_seq_one_letter_code
_entity_poly.pdbx_strand_id
1 'polypeptide(L)'
;LAKSKNNLNEYKKILEIDPKNSTARYHIYMAEGKANHKKGHKNGQWDAIQSFAKAVTAIDTAGEPYYWVGRAYEKKDETDFELPLESYDKALSLYLSSEMRGKVKSARESLLQRKKIYEDFWK
;
A
#
# COMPACT_ATOMS: atom_id res chain seq x y z
N LEU A 1 6.51 1.42 -19.23
CA LEU A 1 5.02 1.31 -19.25
C LEU A 1 4.52 0.00 -19.88
N ALA A 2 5.18 -0.57 -20.90
CA ALA A 2 4.74 -1.84 -21.54
C ALA A 2 4.88 -3.10 -20.68
N LYS A 3 5.98 -3.28 -19.93
CA LYS A 3 6.21 -4.47 -19.08
C LYS A 3 5.15 -4.67 -17.98
N SER A 4 4.66 -3.61 -17.34
CA SER A 4 3.69 -3.77 -16.24
C SER A 4 2.28 -4.12 -16.71
N LYS A 5 1.89 -3.72 -17.93
CA LYS A 5 0.59 -4.09 -18.51
C LYS A 5 0.58 -5.55 -18.97
N ASN A 6 1.70 -6.05 -19.49
CA ASN A 6 1.80 -7.44 -19.94
C ASN A 6 1.61 -8.43 -18.79
N ASN A 7 2.25 -8.17 -17.65
CA ASN A 7 2.18 -9.05 -16.48
C ASN A 7 0.75 -9.16 -15.88
N LEU A 8 -0.08 -8.11 -15.98
CA LEU A 8 -1.45 -8.18 -15.46
C LEU A 8 -2.37 -9.07 -16.29
N ASN A 9 -2.17 -9.12 -17.61
CA ASN A 9 -2.94 -10.02 -18.46
C ASN A 9 -2.58 -11.48 -18.18
N GLU A 10 -1.32 -11.77 -17.87
CA GLU A 10 -0.87 -13.11 -17.46
C GLU A 10 -1.54 -13.53 -16.14
N TYR A 11 -1.55 -12.65 -15.13
CA TYR A 11 -2.25 -12.94 -13.88
C TYR A 11 -3.75 -13.15 -14.06
N LYS A 12 -4.39 -12.42 -14.97
CA LYS A 12 -5.81 -12.65 -15.29
C LYS A 12 -6.06 -14.02 -15.91
N LYS A 13 -5.21 -14.45 -16.85
CA LYS A 13 -5.29 -15.80 -17.42
C LYS A 13 -5.06 -16.89 -16.36
N ILE A 14 -4.16 -16.66 -15.41
CA ILE A 14 -3.99 -17.58 -14.27
C ILE A 14 -5.29 -17.69 -13.49
N LEU A 15 -6.00 -16.59 -13.23
CA LEU A 15 -7.28 -16.61 -12.51
C LEU A 15 -8.44 -17.26 -13.29
N GLU A 16 -8.37 -17.34 -14.61
CA GLU A 16 -9.33 -18.11 -15.42
C GLU A 16 -9.19 -19.62 -15.19
N ILE A 17 -7.97 -20.09 -14.88
CA ILE A 17 -7.65 -21.51 -14.64
C ILE A 17 -7.73 -21.85 -13.15
N ASP A 18 -7.13 -21.02 -12.29
CA ASP A 18 -7.14 -21.12 -10.84
C ASP A 18 -7.63 -19.80 -10.22
N PRO A 19 -8.95 -19.65 -10.03
CA PRO A 19 -9.52 -18.43 -9.47
C PRO A 19 -9.03 -18.10 -8.07
N LYS A 20 -8.45 -19.05 -7.32
CA LYS A 20 -7.98 -18.89 -5.94
C LYS A 20 -6.47 -18.65 -5.85
N ASN A 21 -5.77 -18.56 -6.98
CA ASN A 21 -4.33 -18.34 -7.01
C ASN A 21 -3.93 -17.06 -6.23
N SER A 22 -3.22 -17.24 -5.12
CA SER A 22 -2.84 -16.16 -4.21
C SER A 22 -1.91 -15.15 -4.87
N THR A 23 -0.91 -15.62 -5.62
CA THR A 23 0.06 -14.76 -6.32
C THR A 23 -0.60 -13.89 -7.38
N ALA A 24 -1.46 -14.46 -8.22
CA ALA A 24 -2.17 -13.69 -9.24
C ALA A 24 -3.11 -12.65 -8.63
N ARG A 25 -3.88 -13.03 -7.60
CA ARG A 25 -4.74 -12.10 -6.85
C ARG A 25 -3.93 -10.97 -6.23
N TYR A 26 -2.83 -11.28 -5.55
CA TYR A 26 -1.93 -10.31 -4.94
C TYR A 26 -1.47 -9.25 -5.96
N HIS A 27 -0.93 -9.67 -7.10
CA HIS A 27 -0.40 -8.74 -8.09
C HIS A 27 -1.47 -7.89 -8.76
N ILE A 28 -2.66 -8.45 -9.01
CA ILE A 28 -3.80 -7.70 -9.54
C ILE A 28 -4.24 -6.63 -8.54
N TYR A 29 -4.47 -7.01 -7.28
CA TYR A 29 -4.90 -6.08 -6.24
C TYR A 29 -3.86 -5.00 -5.95
N MET A 30 -2.57 -5.33 -5.95
CA MET A 30 -1.50 -4.33 -5.82
C MET A 30 -1.50 -3.33 -6.97
N ALA A 31 -1.78 -3.77 -8.20
CA ALA A 31 -1.85 -2.88 -9.36
C ALA A 31 -3.09 -1.99 -9.34
N GLU A 32 -4.26 -2.54 -8.99
CA GLU A 32 -5.50 -1.78 -8.81
C GLU A 32 -5.33 -0.72 -7.73
N GLY A 33 -4.77 -1.09 -6.58
CA GLY A 33 -4.52 -0.16 -5.48
C GLY A 33 -3.59 0.97 -5.91
N LYS A 34 -2.48 0.67 -6.61
CA LYS A 34 -1.56 1.69 -7.15
C LYS A 34 -2.23 2.58 -8.19
N ALA A 35 -3.13 2.04 -9.01
CA ALA A 35 -3.89 2.82 -9.99
C ALA A 35 -4.89 3.76 -9.31
N ASN A 36 -5.61 3.29 -8.30
CA ASN A 36 -6.52 4.10 -7.50
C ASN A 36 -5.78 5.16 -6.69
N HIS A 37 -4.63 4.82 -6.08
CA HIS A 37 -3.82 5.76 -5.30
C HIS A 37 -3.32 6.95 -6.14
N LYS A 38 -3.06 6.73 -7.43
CA LYS A 38 -2.70 7.81 -8.37
C LYS A 38 -3.82 8.84 -8.55
N LYS A 39 -5.08 8.46 -8.39
CA LYS A 39 -6.21 9.39 -8.45
C LYS A 39 -6.08 10.42 -7.32
N GLY A 40 -6.39 11.68 -7.61
CA GLY A 40 -6.18 12.81 -6.68
C GLY A 40 -7.29 12.99 -5.64
N HIS A 41 -8.46 12.39 -5.83
CA HIS A 41 -9.62 12.61 -4.97
C HIS A 41 -9.72 11.57 -3.83
N LYS A 42 -10.37 11.95 -2.71
CA LYS A 42 -10.51 11.12 -1.50
C LYS A 42 -11.08 9.73 -1.76
N ASN A 43 -12.07 9.60 -2.64
CA ASN A 43 -12.63 8.28 -2.99
C ASN A 43 -11.59 7.35 -3.64
N GLY A 44 -10.65 7.90 -4.41
CA GLY A 44 -9.58 7.10 -5.00
C GLY A 44 -8.61 6.54 -3.95
N GLN A 45 -8.47 7.21 -2.80
CA GLN A 45 -7.67 6.68 -1.69
C GLN A 45 -8.40 5.58 -0.94
N TRP A 46 -9.72 5.70 -0.76
CA TRP A 46 -10.54 4.60 -0.24
C TRP A 46 -10.47 3.36 -1.12
N ASP A 47 -10.66 3.52 -2.43
CA ASP A 47 -10.53 2.42 -3.39
C ASP A 47 -9.11 1.79 -3.35
N ALA A 48 -8.08 2.62 -3.16
CA ALA A 48 -6.71 2.14 -3.04
C ALA A 48 -6.51 1.29 -1.78
N ILE A 49 -6.95 1.78 -0.62
CA ILE A 49 -6.89 1.07 0.67
C ILE A 49 -7.60 -0.28 0.56
N GLN A 50 -8.80 -0.31 -0.03
CA GLN A 50 -9.55 -1.56 -0.23
C GLN A 50 -8.79 -2.56 -1.10
N SER A 51 -8.22 -2.12 -2.22
CA SER A 51 -7.40 -2.99 -3.07
C SER A 51 -6.17 -3.52 -2.33
N PHE A 52 -5.45 -2.68 -1.58
CA PHE A 52 -4.29 -3.14 -0.82
C PHE A 52 -4.67 -4.11 0.31
N ALA A 53 -5.81 -3.92 0.98
CA ALA A 53 -6.32 -4.87 1.97
C ALA A 53 -6.65 -6.24 1.36
N LYS A 54 -7.16 -6.28 0.12
CA LYS A 54 -7.33 -7.54 -0.62
C LYS A 54 -6.00 -8.19 -0.96
N ALA A 55 -4.96 -7.41 -1.27
CA ALA A 55 -3.61 -7.93 -1.47
C ALA A 55 -3.02 -8.54 -0.19
N VAL A 56 -3.21 -7.91 0.97
CA VAL A 56 -2.87 -8.48 2.29
C VAL A 56 -3.57 -9.83 2.49
N THR A 57 -4.85 -9.92 2.16
CA THR A 57 -5.62 -11.18 2.30
C THR A 57 -5.10 -12.27 1.35
N ALA A 58 -4.55 -11.90 0.19
CA ALA A 58 -4.01 -12.85 -0.77
C ALA A 58 -2.64 -13.40 -0.34
N ILE A 59 -1.76 -12.56 0.23
CA ILE A 59 -0.46 -12.95 0.80
C ILE A 59 -0.22 -12.13 2.08
N ASP A 60 -0.49 -12.73 3.23
CA ASP A 60 -0.47 -12.08 4.55
C ASP A 60 0.94 -11.84 5.10
N THR A 61 1.92 -12.56 4.58
CA THR A 61 3.35 -12.41 4.92
C THR A 61 4.01 -11.23 4.19
N ALA A 62 3.38 -10.64 3.18
CA ALA A 62 3.94 -9.55 2.40
C ALA A 62 3.70 -8.19 3.07
N GLY A 63 4.77 -7.45 3.34
CA GLY A 63 4.69 -6.11 3.95
C GLY A 63 4.41 -4.98 2.95
N GLU A 64 4.65 -5.18 1.64
CA GLU A 64 4.48 -4.13 0.62
C GLU A 64 3.05 -3.56 0.58
N PRO A 65 1.96 -4.35 0.67
CA PRO A 65 0.61 -3.80 0.70
C PRO A 65 0.39 -2.81 1.84
N TYR A 66 0.88 -3.11 3.05
CA TYR A 66 0.75 -2.24 4.22
C TYR A 66 1.47 -0.90 4.05
N TYR A 67 2.63 -0.88 3.39
CA TYR A 67 3.28 0.37 2.99
C TYR A 67 2.33 1.24 2.16
N TRP A 68 1.67 0.64 1.18
CA TRP A 68 0.76 1.38 0.31
C TRP A 68 -0.55 1.79 0.99
N VAL A 69 -1.03 1.01 1.97
CA VAL A 69 -2.13 1.41 2.85
C VAL A 69 -1.75 2.69 3.61
N GLY A 70 -0.55 2.75 4.22
CA GLY A 70 -0.07 3.95 4.90
C GLY A 70 -0.02 5.17 3.97
N ARG A 71 0.55 4.99 2.77
CA ARG A 71 0.60 6.07 1.75
C ARG A 71 -0.79 6.55 1.33
N ALA A 72 -1.77 5.65 1.24
CA ALA A 72 -3.13 6.02 0.90
C ALA A 72 -3.84 6.74 2.06
N TYR A 73 -3.60 6.35 3.32
CA TYR A 73 -4.09 7.09 4.48
C TYR A 73 -3.54 8.51 4.54
N GLU A 74 -2.23 8.70 4.37
CA GLU A 74 -1.62 10.04 4.34
C GLU A 74 -2.22 10.93 3.25
N LYS A 75 -2.48 10.35 2.07
CA LYS A 75 -3.07 11.10 0.95
C LYS A 75 -4.57 11.37 1.13
N LYS A 76 -5.27 10.52 1.88
CA LYS A 76 -6.69 10.71 2.24
C LYS A 76 -6.85 11.87 3.22
N ASP A 77 -5.95 11.93 4.19
CA ASP A 77 -5.93 12.90 5.27
C ASP A 77 -4.50 13.11 5.76
N GLU A 78 -3.96 14.30 5.53
CA GLU A 78 -2.57 14.64 5.86
C GLU A 78 -2.34 14.84 7.37
N THR A 79 -3.42 14.93 8.15
CA THR A 79 -3.39 15.09 9.61
C THR A 79 -3.67 13.78 10.37
N ASP A 80 -4.01 12.72 9.65
CA ASP A 80 -4.12 11.38 10.20
C ASP A 80 -2.72 10.77 10.34
N PHE A 81 -2.13 10.88 11.53
CA PHE A 81 -0.80 10.34 11.81
C PHE A 81 -0.83 8.89 12.30
N GLU A 82 -1.90 8.46 12.95
CA GLU A 82 -1.96 7.15 13.61
C GLU A 82 -2.12 6.00 12.61
N LEU A 83 -3.11 6.08 11.71
CA LEU A 83 -3.39 4.98 10.78
C LEU A 83 -2.23 4.69 9.81
N PRO A 84 -1.54 5.70 9.24
CA PRO A 84 -0.37 5.40 8.43
C PRO A 84 0.82 4.89 9.24
N LEU A 85 1.05 5.38 10.47
CA LEU A 85 2.14 4.86 11.32
C LEU A 85 1.91 3.38 11.65
N GLU A 86 0.70 3.00 12.06
CA GLU A 86 0.32 1.61 12.30
C GLU A 86 0.57 0.74 11.05
N SER A 87 0.19 1.26 9.88
CA SER A 87 0.40 0.58 8.60
C SER A 87 1.89 0.38 8.30
N TYR A 88 2.74 1.38 8.55
CA TYR A 88 4.19 1.26 8.35
C TYR A 88 4.85 0.31 9.34
N ASP A 89 4.43 0.33 10.61
CA ASP A 89 4.92 -0.61 11.62
C ASP A 89 4.54 -2.04 11.25
N LYS A 90 3.30 -2.25 10.80
CA LYS A 90 2.87 -3.56 10.30
C LYS A 90 3.69 -4.00 9.09
N ALA A 91 3.95 -3.11 8.13
CA ALA A 91 4.80 -3.41 6.98
C ALA A 91 6.22 -3.85 7.39
N LEU A 92 6.84 -3.16 8.36
CA LEU A 92 8.20 -3.47 8.84
C LEU A 92 8.27 -4.81 9.59
N SER A 93 7.16 -5.25 10.18
CA SER A 93 7.03 -6.55 10.86
C SER A 93 6.93 -7.75 9.90
N LEU A 94 6.70 -7.50 8.60
CA LEU A 94 6.48 -8.50 7.57
C LEU A 94 7.64 -8.59 6.58
N TYR A 95 7.53 -9.50 5.60
CA TYR A 95 8.53 -9.64 4.56
C TYR A 95 8.56 -8.41 3.65
N LEU A 96 9.75 -7.84 3.48
CA LEU A 96 10.04 -6.73 2.59
C LEU A 96 11.40 -6.98 1.93
N SER A 97 11.51 -6.65 0.64
CA SER A 97 12.83 -6.50 0.02
C SER A 97 13.62 -5.38 0.71
N SER A 98 14.95 -5.40 0.59
CA SER A 98 15.80 -4.33 1.16
C SER A 98 15.37 -2.94 0.68
N GLU A 99 15.09 -2.80 -0.61
CA GLU A 99 14.59 -1.55 -1.19
C GLU A 99 13.26 -1.11 -0.57
N MET A 100 12.28 -2.02 -0.45
CA MET A 100 10.99 -1.68 0.14
C MET A 100 11.11 -1.36 1.63
N ARG A 101 11.95 -2.08 2.37
CA ARG A 101 12.22 -1.79 3.78
C ARG A 101 12.80 -0.39 3.96
N GLY A 102 13.70 0.04 3.07
CA GLY A 102 14.19 1.41 3.02
C GLY A 102 13.06 2.43 2.83
N LYS A 103 12.19 2.23 1.83
CA LYS A 103 11.04 3.11 1.57
C LYS A 103 10.09 3.23 2.76
N VAL A 104 9.80 2.11 3.44
CA VAL A 104 8.92 2.11 4.60
C VAL A 104 9.53 2.89 5.76
N LYS A 105 10.82 2.65 6.07
CA LYS A 105 11.52 3.40 7.13
C LYS A 105 11.51 4.90 6.86
N SER A 106 11.87 5.32 5.65
CA SER A 106 11.89 6.74 5.28
C SER A 106 10.50 7.37 5.39
N ALA A 107 9.44 6.70 4.89
CA ALA A 107 8.08 7.22 4.98
C ALA A 107 7.61 7.37 6.44
N ARG A 108 7.89 6.35 7.27
CA ARG A 108 7.58 6.37 8.70
C ARG A 108 8.31 7.49 9.44
N GLU A 109 9.61 7.64 9.19
CA GLU A 109 10.44 8.69 9.80
C GLU A 109 9.94 10.09 9.41
N SER A 110 9.64 10.31 8.13
CA SER A 110 9.05 11.58 7.66
C SER A 110 7.70 11.88 8.32
N LEU A 111 6.86 10.86 8.52
CA LEU A 111 5.56 11.03 9.17
C LEU A 111 5.71 11.38 10.66
N LEU A 112 6.64 10.73 11.37
CA LEU A 112 6.94 11.08 12.76
C LEU A 112 7.46 12.52 12.91
N GLN A 113 8.32 12.97 11.99
CA GLN A 113 8.79 14.36 11.98
C GLN A 113 7.64 15.34 11.77
N ARG A 114 6.74 15.06 10.81
CA ARG A 114 5.54 15.88 10.57
C ARG A 114 4.62 15.90 11.79
N LYS A 115 4.37 14.75 12.42
CA LYS A 115 3.56 14.64 13.64
C LYS A 115 4.12 15.53 14.74
N LYS A 116 5.43 15.46 14.99
CA LYS A 116 6.10 16.30 15.98
C LYS A 116 5.94 17.79 15.67
N ILE A 117 6.16 18.21 14.42
CA ILE A 117 6.00 19.62 14.01
C ILE A 117 4.56 20.08 14.23
N TYR A 118 3.57 19.25 13.88
CA TYR A 118 2.16 19.55 14.10
C TYR A 118 1.86 19.71 15.59
N GLU A 119 2.27 18.77 16.43
CA GLU A 119 2.09 18.84 17.89
C GLU A 119 2.77 20.06 18.50
N ASP A 120 3.98 20.40 18.07
CA ASP A 120 4.73 21.56 18.57
C ASP A 120 4.09 22.90 18.14
N PHE A 121 3.39 22.95 17.01
CA PHE A 121 2.64 24.15 16.57
C PHE A 121 1.39 24.41 17.41
N TRP A 122 0.75 23.37 17.94
CA TRP A 122 -0.49 23.45 18.72
C TRP A 122 -0.26 23.44 20.26
N LYS A 123 0.99 23.47 20.71
CA LYS A 123 1.35 23.71 22.12
C LYS A 123 1.34 25.20 22.44
#